data_AF-A0A7W0QBR7-F1
#
_entry.id   AF-A0A7W0QBR7-F1
#
_cell.length_a   1.000
_cell.length_b   1.000
_cell.length_c   1.000
_cell.angle_alpha   90.00
_cell.angle_beta   90.00
_cell.angle_gamma   90.00
#
_symmetry.space_group_name_H-M   'P 1'
#
loop_
_entity.id
_entity.type
_entity.pdbx_description
1 polymer ?
#
loop_
_entity_poly.entity_id
_entity_poly.type
_entity_poly.pdbx_seq_one_letter_code
_entity_poly.pdbx_strand_id
1 'polypeptide(L)'
;MVVADGDGLPLASSGDTFACDEVAARMVLVGTRIKEFNGTLFGAGHHWDVQMMKVEIEGSELLVCAVGGTAEARRRQITRGAAGALRILAV
;
A
#
# COMPACT_ATOMS: atom_id res chain seq x y z
N MET A 1 1.60 -1.34 -7.44
CA MET A 1 0.64 -1.54 -6.35
C MET A 1 1.14 -2.69 -5.50
N VAL A 2 1.04 -2.56 -4.19
CA VAL A 2 1.51 -3.58 -3.24
C VAL A 2 0.51 -3.71 -2.09
N VAL A 3 0.33 -4.95 -1.61
CA VAL A 3 -0.32 -5.25 -0.34
C VAL A 3 0.77 -5.82 0.56
N ALA A 4 0.92 -5.25 1.74
CA ALA A 4 1.88 -5.68 2.75
C ALA A 4 1.20 -5.88 4.10
N ASP A 5 1.82 -6.64 4.99
CA ASP A 5 1.41 -6.69 6.40
C ASP A 5 1.96 -5.50 7.19
N GLY A 6 1.67 -5.48 8.50
CA GLY A 6 2.14 -4.43 9.42
C GLY A 6 3.67 -4.37 9.58
N ASP A 7 4.38 -5.44 9.25
CA ASP A 7 5.84 -5.54 9.32
C ASP A 7 6.52 -5.22 7.98
N GLY A 8 5.72 -4.85 6.96
CA GLY A 8 6.21 -4.40 5.67
C GLY A 8 6.60 -5.53 4.74
N LEU A 9 6.20 -6.77 5.03
CA LEU A 9 6.38 -7.90 4.15
C LEU A 9 5.39 -7.81 2.99
N PRO A 10 5.85 -7.76 1.72
CA PRO A 10 4.94 -7.78 0.57
C PRO A 10 4.23 -9.14 0.47
N LEU A 11 2.89 -9.12 0.53
CA LEU A 11 2.04 -10.30 0.34
C LEU A 11 1.61 -10.47 -1.12
N ALA A 12 1.42 -9.35 -1.82
CA ALA A 12 1.09 -9.31 -3.24
C ALA A 12 1.53 -7.99 -3.88
N SER A 13 1.98 -8.03 -5.13
CA SER A 13 2.39 -6.82 -5.86
C SER A 13 2.06 -6.91 -7.35
N SER A 14 1.99 -5.73 -7.99
CA SER A 14 1.76 -5.58 -9.42
C SER A 14 2.40 -4.29 -9.92
N GLY A 15 3.11 -4.37 -11.05
CA GLY A 15 3.87 -3.26 -11.62
C GLY A 15 5.37 -3.42 -11.33
N ASP A 16 6.04 -2.30 -11.08
CA ASP A 16 7.47 -2.28 -10.76
C ASP A 16 7.73 -2.94 -9.39
N THR A 17 8.39 -4.09 -9.41
CA THR A 17 8.71 -4.88 -8.22
C THR A 17 9.61 -4.14 -7.26
N PHE A 18 10.66 -3.48 -7.75
CA PHE A 18 11.60 -2.72 -6.90
C PHE A 18 10.87 -1.59 -6.17
N ALA A 19 10.04 -0.83 -6.88
CA ALA A 19 9.24 0.22 -6.26
C ALA A 19 8.25 -0.34 -5.22
N CYS A 20 7.63 -1.49 -5.49
CA CYS A 20 6.69 -2.11 -4.57
C CYS A 20 7.38 -2.59 -3.28
N ASP A 21 8.54 -3.23 -3.39
CA ASP A 21 9.31 -3.71 -2.26
C ASP A 21 9.85 -2.54 -1.41
N GLU A 22 10.40 -1.52 -2.06
CA GLU A 22 10.92 -0.32 -1.39
C GLU A 22 9.81 0.47 -0.67
N VAL A 23 8.61 0.56 -1.26
CA VAL A 23 7.44 1.17 -0.62
C VAL A 23 7.03 0.33 0.58
N ALA A 24 6.79 -0.98 0.42
CA ALA A 24 6.35 -1.87 1.49
C ALA A 24 7.29 -1.84 2.71
N ALA A 25 8.60 -1.91 2.49
CA ALA A 25 9.59 -1.84 3.57
C ALA A 25 9.52 -0.51 4.36
N ARG A 26 9.21 0.61 3.70
CA ARG A 26 9.08 1.92 4.34
C ARG A 26 7.72 2.14 4.99
N MET A 27 6.70 1.41 4.54
CA MET A 27 5.35 1.54 5.07
C MET A 27 5.27 1.25 6.56
N VAL A 28 6.10 0.36 7.10
CA VAL A 28 6.15 0.03 8.54
C VAL A 28 6.31 1.29 9.40
N LEU A 29 7.08 2.27 8.91
CA LEU A 29 7.36 3.51 9.62
C LEU A 29 6.15 4.43 9.75
N VAL A 30 5.20 4.33 8.81
CA VAL A 30 4.03 5.21 8.70
C VAL A 30 2.72 4.50 9.02
N GLY A 31 2.61 3.21 8.67
CA GLY A 31 1.41 2.38 8.75
C GLY A 31 0.91 2.16 10.17
N THR A 32 1.80 2.16 11.17
CA THR A 32 1.38 2.09 12.59
C THR A 32 0.60 3.32 13.06
N ARG A 33 0.71 4.46 12.38
CA ARG A 33 0.19 5.75 12.85
C ARG A 33 -0.98 6.29 12.04
N ILE A 34 -1.30 5.67 10.90
CA ILE A 34 -2.27 6.23 9.95
C ILE A 34 -3.23 5.17 9.43
N LYS A 35 -4.48 5.59 9.20
CA LYS A 35 -5.48 4.79 8.49
C LYS A 35 -5.37 4.95 6.97
N GLU A 36 -4.99 6.14 6.53
CA GLU A 36 -4.80 6.47 5.12
C GLU A 36 -3.59 7.40 4.96
N PHE A 37 -2.95 7.32 3.80
CA PHE A 37 -1.87 8.22 3.40
C PHE A 37 -2.02 8.61 1.94
N ASN A 38 -1.69 9.85 1.63
CA ASN A 38 -1.53 10.30 0.25
C ASN A 38 -0.37 11.29 0.22
N GLY A 39 0.69 10.94 -0.50
CA GLY A 39 1.89 11.76 -0.55
C GLY A 39 3.02 11.09 -1.30
N THR A 40 4.23 11.59 -1.09
CA THR A 40 5.43 11.09 -1.74
C THR A 40 6.32 10.40 -0.71
N LEU A 41 6.70 9.15 -0.98
CA LEU A 41 7.73 8.44 -0.22
C LEU A 41 9.09 8.70 -0.87
N PHE A 42 10.09 9.01 -0.04
CA PHE A 42 11.47 9.22 -0.48
C PHE A 42 12.34 8.02 -0.09
N GLY A 43 13.11 7.53 -1.04
CA GLY A 43 14.14 6.51 -0.90
C GLY A 43 15.51 7.06 -1.27
N ALA A 44 16.55 6.22 -1.20
CA ALA A 44 17.91 6.62 -1.56
C ALA A 44 17.99 6.94 -3.06
N GLY A 45 17.89 8.21 -3.43
CA GLY A 45 17.88 8.66 -4.84
C GLY A 45 16.57 8.42 -5.58
N HIS A 46 15.54 7.92 -4.90
CA HIS A 46 14.24 7.60 -5.50
C HIS A 46 13.11 8.33 -4.78
N HIS A 47 12.01 8.55 -5.49
CA HIS A 47 10.77 9.02 -4.89
C HIS A 47 9.59 8.36 -5.58
N TRP A 48 8.53 8.11 -4.81
CA TRP A 48 7.31 7.48 -5.29
C TRP A 48 6.11 8.22 -4.76
N ASP A 49 5.25 8.70 -5.66
CA ASP A 49 3.93 9.10 -5.25
C ASP A 49 3.10 7.88 -4.89
N VAL A 50 2.50 7.90 -3.72
CA VAL A 50 1.80 6.76 -3.15
C VAL A 50 0.48 7.20 -2.54
N GLN A 51 -0.49 6.29 -2.61
CA GLN A 51 -1.70 6.38 -1.83
C GLN A 51 -1.91 5.06 -1.11
N MET A 52 -2.19 5.13 0.18
CA MET A 52 -2.22 4.00 1.08
C MET A 52 -3.52 3.97 1.85
N MET A 53 -4.01 2.77 2.13
CA MET A 53 -5.15 2.52 3.00
C MET A 53 -4.84 1.31 3.86
N LYS A 54 -5.00 1.46 5.17
CA LYS A 54 -4.99 0.35 6.11
C LYS A 54 -6.35 -0.33 6.08
N VAL A 55 -6.32 -1.66 6.00
CA VAL A 55 -7.48 -2.53 6.02
C VAL A 55 -7.30 -3.51 7.18
N GLU A 56 -8.30 -3.62 8.03
CA GLU A 56 -8.31 -4.57 9.15
C GLU A 56 -9.18 -5.78 8.79
N ILE A 57 -8.64 -6.98 8.99
CA ILE A 57 -9.27 -8.25 8.62
C ILE A 57 -9.01 -9.24 9.74
N GLU A 58 -10.05 -9.65 10.46
CA GLU A 58 -9.95 -10.62 11.57
C GLU A 58 -8.84 -10.31 12.60
N GLY A 59 -8.62 -9.03 12.90
CA GLY A 59 -7.56 -8.58 13.81
C GLY A 59 -6.16 -8.52 13.19
N SER A 60 -6.01 -8.87 11.91
CA SER A 60 -4.80 -8.63 11.13
C SER A 60 -4.87 -7.28 10.42
N GLU A 61 -3.78 -6.52 10.46
CA GLU A 61 -3.66 -5.26 9.73
C GLU A 61 -2.94 -5.48 8.40
N LEU A 62 -3.60 -5.11 7.30
CA LEU A 62 -3.02 -5.07 5.97
C LEU A 62 -2.92 -3.64 5.46
N LEU A 63 -1.87 -3.41 4.70
CA LEU A 63 -1.53 -2.13 4.11
C LEU A 63 -1.64 -2.25 2.60
N VAL A 64 -2.65 -1.61 2.02
CA VAL A 64 -2.88 -1.58 0.57
C VAL A 64 -2.30 -0.30 0.00
N CYS A 65 -1.51 -0.41 -1.08
CA CYS A 65 -0.79 0.71 -1.68
C CYS A 65 -0.89 0.81 -3.19
N ALA A 66 -1.38 1.94 -3.68
CA ALA A 66 -1.16 2.38 -5.04
C ALA A 66 0.19 3.13 -5.13
N VAL A 67 1.00 2.80 -6.14
CA VAL A 67 2.36 3.34 -6.31
C VAL A 67 2.50 3.90 -7.73
N GLY A 68 2.97 5.14 -7.86
CA GLY A 68 3.20 5.82 -9.13
C GLY A 68 1.93 6.23 -9.87
N GLY A 69 2.03 6.49 -11.18
CA GLY A 69 0.90 6.87 -12.04
C GLY A 69 0.36 8.29 -11.78
N THR A 70 -0.86 8.56 -12.26
CA THR A 70 -1.56 9.83 -11.95
C THR A 70 -2.29 9.73 -10.61
N ALA A 71 -2.59 10.88 -9.99
CA ALA A 71 -3.35 10.92 -8.73
C ALA A 71 -4.74 10.25 -8.86
N GLU A 72 -5.42 10.42 -10.00
CA GLU A 72 -6.69 9.75 -10.26
C GLU A 72 -6.54 8.23 -10.41
N ALA A 73 -5.50 7.78 -11.11
CA ALA A 73 -5.22 6.35 -11.26
C ALA A 73 -4.94 5.71 -9.89
N ARG A 74 -4.13 6.36 -9.04
CA ARG A 74 -3.89 5.90 -7.66
C ARG A 74 -5.17 5.82 -6.84
N ARG A 75 -6.00 6.86 -6.89
CA ARG A 75 -7.30 6.88 -6.18
C ARG A 75 -8.20 5.72 -6.61
N ARG A 76 -8.31 5.47 -7.92
CA ARG A 76 -9.10 4.34 -8.42
C ARG A 76 -8.52 2.99 -8.01
N GLN A 77 -7.19 2.87 -8.06
CA GLN A 77 -6.50 1.64 -7.65
C GLN A 77 -6.69 1.35 -6.17
N ILE A 78 -6.51 2.34 -5.28
CA ILE A 78 -6.62 2.10 -3.84
C ILE A 78 -8.04 1.72 -3.44
N THR A 79 -9.06 2.41 -3.95
CA THR A 79 -10.47 2.07 -3.67
C THR A 79 -10.81 0.65 -4.14
N ARG A 80 -10.37 0.26 -5.34
CA ARG A 80 -10.61 -1.09 -5.86
C ARG A 80 -9.82 -2.15 -5.10
N GLY A 81 -8.55 -1.88 -4.80
CA GLY A 81 -7.66 -2.81 -4.12
C GLY A 81 -8.10 -3.10 -2.69
N ALA A 82 -8.44 -2.05 -1.92
CA ALA A 82 -8.92 -2.21 -0.56
C ALA A 82 -10.26 -2.97 -0.50
N ALA A 83 -11.21 -2.60 -1.35
CA ALA A 83 -12.49 -3.31 -1.45
C ALA A 83 -12.32 -4.77 -1.91
N GLY A 84 -11.38 -5.02 -2.82
CA GLY A 84 -11.03 -6.37 -3.28
C GLY A 84 -10.40 -7.21 -2.16
N ALA A 85 -9.44 -6.65 -1.43
CA ALA A 85 -8.78 -7.31 -0.30
C ALA A 85 -9.81 -7.73 0.78
N LEU A 86 -10.70 -6.80 1.18
CA LEU A 86 -11.79 -7.11 2.11
C LEU A 86 -12.68 -8.24 1.61
N ARG A 87 -13.11 -8.19 0.33
CA ARG A 87 -13.98 -9.23 -0.23
C ARG A 87 -13.34 -10.62 -0.27
N ILE A 88 -12.04 -10.69 -0.48
CA ILE A 88 -11.30 -11.96 -0.61
C ILE A 88 -10.94 -12.54 0.74
N LEU A 89 -10.59 -11.69 1.71
CA LEU A 89 -9.92 -12.11 2.94
C LEU A 89 -10.82 -12.04 4.18
N ALA A 90 -11.92 -11.28 4.19
CA ALA A 90 -12.82 -11.15 5.35
C ALA A 90 -13.97 -12.18 5.33
N VAL A 91 -13.65 -13.45 5.07
CA VAL A 91 -14.63 -14.55 4.88
C VAL A 91 -15.26 -14.98 6.21
#